data_AF-A0A914ABY8-F1
#
_entry.id   AF-A0A914ABY8-F1
#
_cell.length_a   1.000
_cell.length_b   1.000
_cell.length_c   1.000
_cell.angle_alpha   90.00
_cell.angle_beta   90.00
_cell.angle_gamma   90.00
#
_symmetry.space_group_name_H-M   'P 1'
#
loop_
_entity.id
_entity.type
_entity.pdbx_description
1 polymer ?
#
loop_
_entity_poly.entity_id
_entity_poly.type
_entity_poly.pdbx_seq_one_letter_code
_entity_poly.pdbx_strand_id
1 'polypeptide(L)'
;MASTSRKTEFENPRKALFRSPTALEGSQQDQPDWPLLSRLQVEHDTEVCMRNVQKELHLQRLEDLKKKVDYLAQTDWKYTPAQKLIGLE
;
A
#
# COMPACT_ATOMS: atom_id res chain seq x y z
N MET A 1 21.59 -68.38 -7.45
CA MET A 1 22.21 -67.25 -8.16
C MET A 1 21.71 -67.23 -9.59
N ALA A 2 20.93 -66.21 -9.97
CA ALA A 2 20.68 -65.82 -11.36
C ALA A 2 20.21 -64.36 -11.35
N SER A 3 20.93 -63.52 -12.08
CA SER A 3 20.90 -62.06 -11.96
C SER A 3 19.92 -61.41 -12.94
N THR A 4 19.16 -60.43 -12.43
CA THR A 4 18.72 -59.15 -13.03
C THR A 4 18.26 -59.07 -14.49
N SER A 5 17.02 -58.57 -14.70
CA SER A 5 16.82 -57.37 -15.53
C SER A 5 15.41 -56.77 -15.35
N ARG A 6 15.30 -55.69 -14.57
CA ARG A 6 14.13 -54.80 -14.58
C ARG A 6 14.16 -54.06 -15.92
N LYS A 7 13.19 -54.32 -16.80
CA LYS A 7 12.99 -53.52 -18.01
C LYS A 7 12.61 -52.09 -17.57
N THR A 8 13.59 -51.21 -17.51
CA THR A 8 13.36 -49.76 -17.51
C THR A 8 12.87 -49.40 -18.89
N GLU A 9 11.55 -49.26 -19.04
CA GLU A 9 10.98 -48.57 -20.18
C GLU A 9 11.54 -47.14 -20.16
N PHE A 10 12.42 -46.85 -21.11
CA PHE A 10 12.89 -45.49 -21.34
C PHE A 10 11.67 -44.63 -21.71
N GLU A 11 11.22 -43.79 -20.77
CA GLU A 11 10.25 -42.74 -21.06
C GLU A 11 10.83 -41.87 -22.19
N ASN A 12 10.28 -42.03 -23.39
CA ASN A 12 10.66 -41.22 -24.53
C ASN A 12 10.33 -39.75 -24.19
N PRO A 13 11.31 -38.83 -24.13
CA PRO A 13 11.10 -37.47 -23.64
C PRO A 13 10.08 -36.68 -24.47
N ARG A 14 9.85 -37.10 -25.72
CA ARG A 14 8.79 -36.53 -26.57
C ARG A 14 7.39 -36.81 -26.01
N LYS A 15 7.17 -37.96 -25.35
CA LYS A 15 5.86 -38.31 -24.76
C LYS A 15 5.58 -37.58 -23.44
N ALA A 16 6.60 -37.04 -22.77
CA ALA A 16 6.42 -36.21 -21.57
C ALA A 16 5.84 -34.82 -21.91
N LEU A 17 6.12 -34.30 -23.11
CA LEU A 17 5.65 -32.98 -23.55
C LEU A 17 4.19 -32.95 -24.02
N PHE A 18 3.60 -34.11 -24.34
CA PHE A 18 2.24 -34.23 -24.84
C PHE A 18 1.28 -34.92 -23.86
N ARG A 19 1.62 -34.95 -22.57
CA ARG A 19 0.63 -35.30 -21.56
C ARG A 19 -0.40 -34.16 -21.52
N SER A 20 -1.62 -34.45 -21.98
CA SER A 20 -2.77 -33.58 -21.73
C SER A 20 -2.83 -33.29 -20.24
N PRO A 21 -3.25 -32.08 -19.80
CA PRO A 21 -3.35 -31.77 -18.38
C PRO A 21 -4.26 -32.83 -17.77
N THR A 22 -3.64 -33.80 -17.10
CA THR A 22 -4.39 -34.80 -16.35
C THR A 22 -5.00 -33.96 -15.25
N ALA A 23 -6.32 -33.88 -15.25
CA ALA A 23 -7.08 -33.11 -14.29
C ALA A 23 -6.42 -33.27 -12.92
N LEU A 24 -6.09 -32.13 -12.30
CA LEU A 24 -5.70 -32.04 -10.90
C LEU A 24 -6.87 -32.57 -10.06
N GLU A 25 -7.04 -33.90 -10.05
CA GLU A 25 -7.93 -34.58 -9.14
C GLU A 25 -7.22 -34.65 -7.79
N GLY A 26 -7.55 -33.67 -6.95
CA GLY A 26 -7.73 -33.93 -5.53
C GLY A 26 -6.71 -33.30 -4.60
N SER A 27 -7.22 -32.34 -3.83
CA SER A 27 -6.84 -32.02 -2.45
C SER A 27 -5.73 -31.00 -2.23
N GLN A 28 -6.02 -29.74 -2.52
CA GLN A 28 -5.93 -28.69 -1.50
C GLN A 28 -6.94 -27.60 -1.83
N GLN A 29 -7.75 -27.23 -0.84
CA GLN A 29 -8.80 -26.24 -0.96
C GLN A 29 -8.23 -24.91 -1.46
N ASP A 30 -8.62 -24.49 -2.67
CA ASP A 30 -8.57 -23.09 -3.11
C ASP A 30 -9.66 -22.27 -2.39
N GLN A 31 -9.76 -22.44 -1.06
CA GLN A 31 -10.69 -21.67 -0.26
C GLN A 31 -9.92 -20.46 0.28
N PRO A 32 -10.33 -19.23 -0.05
CA PRO A 32 -9.62 -18.05 0.41
C PRO A 32 -9.59 -18.04 1.95
N ASP A 33 -8.42 -17.69 2.50
CA ASP A 33 -8.24 -17.47 3.93
C ASP A 33 -8.97 -16.17 4.31
N TRP A 34 -10.29 -16.29 4.51
CA TRP A 34 -11.17 -15.17 4.84
C TRP A 34 -10.71 -14.38 6.07
N PRO A 35 -10.23 -15.01 7.17
CA PRO A 35 -9.61 -14.29 8.28
C PRO A 35 -8.44 -13.41 7.86
N LEU A 36 -7.50 -13.93 7.05
CA LEU A 36 -6.35 -13.17 6.59
C LEU A 36 -6.77 -12.00 5.68
N LEU A 37 -7.68 -12.24 4.74
CA LEU A 37 -8.20 -11.19 3.85
C LEU A 37 -8.93 -10.09 4.62
N SER A 38 -9.73 -10.48 5.62
CA SER A 38 -10.46 -9.53 6.47
C SER A 38 -9.48 -8.66 7.27
N ARG A 39 -8.41 -9.27 7.80
CA ARG A 39 -7.37 -8.53 8.53
C ARG A 39 -6.64 -7.54 7.62
N LEU A 40 -6.22 -7.97 6.42
CA LEU A 40 -5.55 -7.11 5.45
C LEU A 40 -6.45 -5.94 5.02
N GLN A 41 -7.75 -6.19 4.83
CA GLN A 41 -8.72 -5.16 4.50
C GLN A 41 -8.81 -4.10 5.62
N VAL A 42 -8.92 -4.54 6.88
CA VAL A 42 -8.97 -3.62 8.03
C VAL A 42 -7.68 -2.81 8.13
N GLU A 43 -6.51 -3.46 8.01
CA GLU A 43 -5.22 -2.76 8.03
C GLU A 43 -5.17 -1.68 6.94
N HIS A 44 -5.53 -2.03 5.71
CA HIS A 44 -5.59 -1.07 4.60
C HIS A 44 -6.56 0.10 4.85
N ASP A 45 -7.77 -0.21 5.30
CA ASP A 45 -8.81 0.80 5.56
C ASP A 45 -8.38 1.77 6.66
N THR A 46 -7.72 1.25 7.72
CA THR A 46 -7.17 2.10 8.80
C THR A 46 -6.05 3.00 8.30
N GLU A 47 -5.15 2.51 7.46
CA GLU A 47 -4.08 3.33 6.87
C GLU A 47 -4.64 4.45 5.97
N VAL A 48 -5.63 4.13 5.14
CA VAL A 48 -6.30 5.10 4.28
C VAL A 48 -7.02 6.15 5.12
N CYS A 49 -7.75 5.73 6.16
CA CYS A 49 -8.42 6.63 7.08
C CYS A 49 -7.43 7.58 7.77
N MET A 50 -6.33 7.04 8.30
CA MET A 50 -5.28 7.83 8.94
C MET A 50 -4.68 8.86 7.99
N ARG A 51 -4.36 8.46 6.75
CA ARG A 51 -3.82 9.37 5.72
C ARG A 51 -4.79 10.49 5.40
N ASN A 52 -6.08 10.19 5.31
CA ASN A 52 -7.12 11.18 5.05
C ASN A 52 -7.25 12.18 6.20
N VAL A 53 -7.28 11.70 7.44
CA VAL A 53 -7.33 12.56 8.64
C VAL A 53 -6.11 13.49 8.70
N GLN A 54 -4.91 12.99 8.42
CA GLN A 54 -3.70 13.81 8.38
C GLN A 54 -3.78 14.90 7.31
N LYS A 55 -4.32 14.56 6.13
CA LYS A 55 -4.52 15.52 5.04
C LYS A 55 -5.53 16.60 5.42
N GLU A 56 -6.66 16.23 6.00
CA GLU A 56 -7.71 17.17 6.44
C GLU A 56 -7.18 18.13 7.52
N LEU A 57 -6.47 17.60 8.52
CA LEU A 57 -5.84 18.42 9.57
C LEU A 57 -4.84 19.43 8.98
N HIS A 58 -4.06 18.99 7.98
CA HIS A 58 -3.12 19.86 7.29
C HIS A 58 -3.85 21.00 6.54
N LEU A 59 -4.92 20.68 5.80
CA LEU A 59 -5.72 21.67 5.09
C LEU A 59 -6.36 22.67 6.06
N GLN A 60 -6.91 22.21 7.18
CA GLN A 60 -7.45 23.09 8.22
C GLN A 60 -6.38 24.04 8.75
N ARG A 61 -5.17 23.53 9.03
CA ARG A 61 -4.05 24.36 9.49
C ARG A 61 -3.64 25.43 8.45
N LEU A 62 -3.66 25.10 7.17
CA LEU A 62 -3.38 26.06 6.11
C LEU A 62 -4.44 27.16 6.05
N GLU A 63 -5.71 26.81 6.20
CA GLU A 63 -6.80 27.78 6.22
C GLU A 63 -6.68 28.73 7.43
N ASP A 64 -6.31 28.20 8.60
CA ASP A 64 -6.08 29.01 9.79
C ASP A 64 -4.86 29.93 9.64
N LEU A 65 -3.79 29.48 8.98
CA LEU A 65 -2.64 30.31 8.67
C LEU A 65 -3.00 31.44 7.70
N LYS A 66 -3.82 31.15 6.68
CA LYS A 66 -4.30 32.16 5.75
C LYS A 66 -5.10 33.26 6.47
N LYS A 67 -6.03 32.88 7.35
CA LYS A 67 -6.78 33.84 8.18
C LYS A 67 -5.85 34.70 9.05
N LYS A 68 -4.77 34.13 9.59
CA LYS A 68 -3.78 34.89 10.37
C LYS A 68 -3.03 35.89 9.50
N VAL A 69 -2.66 35.53 8.27
CA VAL A 69 -2.03 36.46 7.32
C VAL A 69 -2.98 37.61 7.00
N ASP A 70 -4.25 37.31 6.71
CA ASP A 70 -5.25 38.34 6.43
C ASP A 70 -5.45 39.28 7.63
N TYR A 71 -5.50 38.72 8.84
CA TYR A 71 -5.57 39.50 10.07
C TYR A 71 -4.36 40.41 10.27
N LEU A 72 -3.15 39.92 10.01
CA LEU A 72 -1.92 40.72 10.10
C LEU A 72 -1.96 41.87 9.08
N ALA A 73 -2.39 41.63 7.85
CA ALA A 73 -2.52 42.67 6.83
C ALA A 73 -3.55 43.75 7.24
N GLN A 74 -4.68 43.35 7.83
CA GLN A 74 -5.72 44.28 8.31
C GLN A 74 -5.29 45.07 9.55
N THR A 75 -4.37 44.54 10.34
CA THR A 75 -3.89 45.15 11.60
C THR A 75 -2.49 45.74 11.49
N ASP A 76 -1.92 45.80 10.29
CA ASP A 76 -0.55 46.27 10.04
C ASP A 76 -0.34 47.72 10.51
N TRP A 77 -1.35 48.56 10.27
CA TRP A 77 -1.38 49.97 10.70
C TRP A 77 -1.23 50.17 12.21
N LYS A 78 -1.53 49.14 13.01
CA LYS A 78 -1.50 49.22 14.48
C LYS A 78 -0.08 49.18 15.04
N TYR A 79 0.87 48.64 14.28
CA TYR A 79 2.22 48.36 14.77
C TYR A 79 3.27 49.11 13.96
N THR A 80 4.46 49.24 14.55
CA THR A 80 5.60 49.80 13.83
C THR A 80 6.05 48.81 12.76
N PRO A 81 6.33 49.25 11.51
CA PRO A 81 6.78 48.38 10.44
C PRO A 81 8.00 47.55 10.84
N ALA A 82 8.02 46.29 10.41
CA ALA A 82 9.08 45.36 10.77
C ALA A 82 10.48 45.85 10.37
N GLN A 83 10.59 46.55 9.24
CA GLN A 83 11.82 47.12 8.68
C GLN A 83 12.47 48.12 9.64
N LYS A 84 11.67 48.98 10.27
CA LYS A 84 12.13 49.95 11.25
C LYS A 84 12.58 49.29 12.55
N LEU A 85 11.94 48.19 12.96
CA LEU A 85 12.33 47.43 14.15
C LEU A 85 13.68 46.73 13.99
N ILE A 86 14.02 46.32 12.77
CA ILE A 86 15.30 45.66 12.44
C ILE A 86 16.37 46.64 11.94
N GLY A 87 16.11 47.95 11.98
CA GLY A 87 17.07 48.99 11.63
C GLY A 87 17.43 49.06 10.14
N LEU A 88 16.52 48.62 9.27
CA LEU A 88 16.68 48.67 7.81
C LEU A 88 16.04 49.93 7.18
N GLU A 89 15.53 50.85 8.01
CA GLU A 89 15.11 52.21 7.63
C GLU A 89 15.97 53.28 8.33
#